data_AF-A0AAW4JK63-F1
#
_entry.id   AF-A0AAW4JK63-F1
#
_cell.length_a   1.000
_cell.length_b   1.000
_cell.length_c   1.000
_cell.angle_alpha   90.00
_cell.angle_beta   90.00
_cell.angle_gamma   90.00
#
_symmetry.space_group_name_H-M   'P 1'
#
loop_
_entity.id
_entity.type
_entity.pdbx_description
1 polymer ?
#
loop_
_entity_poly.entity_id
_entity_poly.type
_entity_poly.pdbx_seq_one_letter_code
_entity_poly.pdbx_strand_id
1 'polypeptide(L)'
;MRLDIEPEVFTSGDRMSVINLLALAVEGQHEWRPSLPAALSAERFAKEEARVLSEFVEKALVEAANPAPAAPAVARITAAKLKEFVADLRRPATLVVENRLADGGFVRAVAAALGDHRVVEALAPGRQWLCFSHGGGSGDIPELAGDERAAFTVLVRVAVLFDSDREHAAHPGRNQDKVQKCRDNGVAEVHLLAWRMMENYAPFPIWHHHFPYRPEHVDELRAIEPTRRGYLHLKDWFKERRCRVPKKVFPADVALTEDDFAELGPDVVAELRELLAMIHRIL
;
A
#
# COMPACT_ATOMS: atom_id res chain seq x y z
N MET A 1 -3.48 8.10 -6.22
CA MET A 1 -3.77 9.20 -5.29
C MET A 1 -4.86 10.08 -5.89
N ARG A 2 -5.67 10.82 -5.11
CA ARG A 2 -6.60 11.80 -5.69
C ARG A 2 -5.89 13.12 -6.00
N LEU A 3 -5.96 13.54 -7.26
CA LEU A 3 -5.38 14.78 -7.77
C LEU A 3 -6.39 15.92 -7.72
N ASP A 4 -5.98 17.05 -7.15
CA ASP A 4 -6.66 18.33 -7.22
C ASP A 4 -5.83 19.25 -8.11
N ILE A 5 -6.17 19.27 -9.41
CA ILE A 5 -5.42 20.00 -10.42
C ILE A 5 -6.04 21.39 -10.58
N GLU A 6 -5.26 22.44 -10.30
CA GLU A 6 -5.76 23.80 -10.44
C GLU A 6 -6.00 24.17 -11.92
N PRO A 7 -7.04 24.96 -12.24
CA PRO A 7 -7.37 25.31 -13.63
C PRO A 7 -6.21 25.95 -14.40
N GLU A 8 -5.36 26.72 -13.72
CA GLU A 8 -4.18 27.38 -14.30
C GLU A 8 -3.15 26.39 -14.86
N VAL A 9 -3.11 25.16 -14.37
CA VAL A 9 -2.20 24.11 -14.90
C VAL A 9 -2.44 23.89 -16.39
N PHE A 10 -3.69 24.00 -16.85
CA PHE A 10 -4.06 23.77 -18.25
C PHE A 10 -3.81 24.96 -19.17
N THR A 11 -3.52 26.15 -18.62
CA THR A 11 -3.33 27.39 -19.40
C THR A 11 -1.89 27.90 -19.35
N SER A 12 -1.21 27.76 -18.22
CA SER A 12 0.16 28.25 -18.00
C SER A 12 1.17 27.14 -17.73
N GLY A 13 0.69 25.91 -17.49
CA GLY A 13 1.55 24.76 -17.25
C GLY A 13 2.33 24.34 -18.50
N ASP A 14 3.49 23.74 -18.27
CA ASP A 14 4.28 23.11 -19.32
C ASP A 14 3.46 22.01 -20.01
N ARG A 15 3.20 22.17 -21.31
CA ARG A 15 2.32 21.30 -22.11
C ARG A 15 2.61 19.81 -21.93
N MET A 16 3.88 19.40 -22.01
CA MET A 16 4.25 18.00 -21.89
C MET A 16 3.98 17.45 -20.49
N SER A 17 4.16 18.28 -19.46
CA SER A 17 3.87 17.92 -18.08
C SER A 17 2.35 17.76 -17.86
N VAL A 18 1.51 18.62 -18.44
CA VAL A 18 0.04 18.47 -18.39
C VAL A 18 -0.41 17.18 -19.07
N ILE A 19 0.12 16.87 -20.26
CA ILE A 19 -0.18 15.62 -20.99
C ILE A 19 0.20 14.41 -20.16
N ASN A 20 1.41 14.40 -19.59
CA ASN A 20 1.86 13.30 -18.73
C ASN A 20 0.97 13.15 -17.49
N LEU A 21 0.59 14.26 -16.85
CA LEU A 21 -0.27 14.24 -15.67
C LEU A 21 -1.63 13.60 -15.97
N LEU A 22 -2.26 14.01 -17.06
CA LEU A 22 -3.52 13.44 -17.51
C LEU A 22 -3.37 11.97 -17.91
N ALA A 23 -2.27 11.58 -18.58
CA ALA A 23 -2.01 10.19 -18.93
C ALA A 23 -1.96 9.28 -17.70
N LEU A 24 -1.34 9.71 -16.60
CA LEU A 24 -1.34 8.94 -15.35
C LEU A 24 -2.75 8.73 -14.78
N ALA A 25 -3.66 9.70 -14.98
CA ALA A 25 -5.06 9.56 -14.59
C ALA A 25 -5.83 8.63 -15.55
N VAL A 26 -5.59 8.72 -16.86
CA VAL A 26 -6.16 7.80 -17.86
C VAL A 26 -5.74 6.35 -17.59
N GLU A 27 -4.48 6.14 -17.21
CA GLU A 27 -3.96 4.81 -16.89
C GLU A 27 -4.56 4.21 -15.61
N GLY A 28 -5.21 5.03 -14.78
CA GLY A 28 -5.79 4.65 -13.49
C GLY A 28 -4.82 4.73 -12.31
N GLN A 29 -3.56 5.13 -12.54
CA GLN A 29 -2.55 5.26 -11.48
C GLN A 29 -3.02 6.26 -10.42
N HIS A 30 -3.52 7.39 -10.90
CA HIS A 30 -4.07 8.45 -10.06
C HIS A 30 -5.54 8.68 -10.37
N GLU A 31 -6.30 9.05 -9.36
CA GLU A 31 -7.70 9.39 -9.50
C GLU A 31 -7.82 10.89 -9.71
N TRP A 32 -8.58 11.31 -10.72
CA TRP A 32 -8.84 12.71 -10.97
C TRP A 32 -10.35 12.93 -11.09
N ARG A 33 -10.91 13.62 -10.09
CA ARG A 33 -12.30 14.07 -10.07
C ARG A 33 -12.30 15.60 -10.00
N PRO A 34 -12.17 16.29 -11.15
CA PRO A 34 -11.95 17.73 -11.19
C PRO A 34 -13.16 18.52 -10.68
N SER A 35 -12.90 19.76 -10.26
CA SER A 35 -13.94 20.78 -10.19
C SER A 35 -14.37 21.19 -11.60
N LEU A 36 -15.58 21.73 -11.76
CA LEU A 36 -16.09 22.19 -13.06
C LEU A 36 -15.13 23.19 -13.76
N PRO A 37 -14.53 24.19 -13.09
CA PRO A 37 -13.54 25.08 -13.72
C PRO A 37 -12.29 24.35 -14.23
N ALA A 38 -11.79 23.37 -13.49
CA ALA A 38 -10.63 22.58 -13.90
C ALA A 38 -10.97 21.70 -15.11
N ALA A 39 -12.15 21.07 -15.12
CA ALA A 39 -12.60 20.24 -16.22
C ALA A 39 -12.79 21.05 -17.53
N LEU A 40 -13.39 22.24 -17.47
CA LEU A 40 -13.54 23.13 -18.62
C LEU A 40 -12.18 23.58 -19.20
N SER A 41 -11.22 23.87 -18.31
CA SER A 41 -9.87 24.27 -18.72
C SER A 41 -9.13 23.11 -19.38
N ALA A 42 -9.25 21.90 -18.80
CA ALA A 42 -8.70 20.69 -19.38
C ALA A 42 -9.31 20.34 -20.73
N GLU A 43 -10.62 20.55 -20.91
CA GLU A 43 -11.32 20.23 -22.17
C GLU A 43 -10.78 21.09 -23.32
N ARG A 44 -10.60 22.39 -23.07
CA ARG A 44 -9.99 23.31 -24.03
C ARG A 44 -8.57 22.87 -24.37
N PHE A 45 -7.75 22.59 -23.35
CA PHE A 45 -6.39 22.10 -23.53
C PHE A 45 -6.35 20.81 -24.37
N ALA A 46 -7.22 19.83 -24.10
CA ALA A 46 -7.26 18.58 -24.84
C ALA A 46 -7.62 18.79 -26.31
N LYS A 47 -8.61 19.64 -26.61
CA LYS A 47 -9.03 19.94 -28.00
C LYS A 47 -7.92 20.60 -28.83
N GLU A 48 -7.17 21.49 -28.21
CA GLU A 48 -6.13 22.30 -28.85
C GLU A 48 -4.78 21.54 -28.92
N GLU A 49 -4.36 20.91 -27.82
CA GLU A 49 -2.98 20.46 -27.63
C GLU A 49 -2.82 18.94 -27.48
N ALA A 50 -3.90 18.20 -27.16
CA ALA A 50 -3.80 16.79 -26.81
C ALA A 50 -5.08 15.98 -27.14
N ARG A 51 -5.48 15.97 -28.43
CA ARG A 51 -6.75 15.37 -28.89
C ARG A 51 -6.97 13.92 -28.47
N VAL A 52 -5.90 13.15 -28.28
CA VAL A 52 -5.96 11.76 -27.80
C VAL A 52 -6.58 11.65 -26.40
N LEU A 53 -6.56 12.73 -25.60
CA LEU A 53 -7.13 12.79 -24.25
C LEU A 53 -8.56 13.34 -24.22
N SER A 54 -9.12 13.78 -25.36
CA SER A 54 -10.42 14.48 -25.39
C SER A 54 -11.56 13.62 -24.84
N GLU A 55 -11.64 12.35 -25.20
CA GLU A 55 -12.71 11.46 -24.69
C GLU A 55 -12.67 11.34 -23.17
N PHE A 56 -11.48 11.20 -22.60
CA PHE A 56 -11.30 11.11 -21.14
C PHE A 56 -11.73 12.41 -20.45
N VAL A 57 -11.30 13.55 -20.97
CA VAL A 57 -11.61 14.85 -20.36
C VAL A 57 -13.09 15.21 -20.51
N GLU A 58 -13.73 14.85 -21.62
CA GLU A 58 -15.18 15.02 -21.80
C GLU A 58 -15.98 14.23 -20.76
N LYS A 59 -15.57 12.98 -20.46
CA LYS A 59 -16.18 12.19 -19.37
C LYS A 59 -15.98 12.88 -18.02
N ALA A 60 -14.76 13.33 -17.72
CA ALA A 60 -14.45 14.04 -16.49
C ALA A 60 -15.26 15.36 -16.33
N LEU A 61 -15.55 16.05 -17.44
CA LEU A 61 -16.41 17.23 -17.45
C LEU A 61 -17.87 16.91 -17.11
N VAL A 62 -18.42 15.83 -17.67
CA VAL A 62 -19.77 15.35 -17.33
C VAL A 62 -19.87 14.96 -15.86
N GLU A 63 -18.85 14.29 -15.32
CA GLU A 63 -18.77 13.96 -13.90
C GLU A 63 -18.66 15.21 -13.01
N ALA A 64 -17.84 16.19 -13.41
CA ALA A 64 -17.68 17.44 -12.67
C ALA A 64 -18.98 18.28 -12.60
N ALA A 65 -19.88 18.13 -13.57
CA ALA A 65 -21.20 18.75 -13.56
C ALA A 65 -22.19 18.08 -12.57
N ASN A 66 -21.92 16.85 -12.14
CA ASN A 66 -22.72 16.08 -11.19
C ASN A 66 -21.84 15.54 -10.05
N PRO A 67 -21.27 16.44 -9.23
CA PRO A 67 -20.24 16.05 -8.28
C PRO A 67 -20.77 15.08 -7.23
N ALA A 68 -20.06 13.95 -7.07
CA ALA A 68 -20.20 13.10 -5.89
C ALA A 68 -19.74 13.85 -4.62
N PRO A 69 -20.13 13.39 -3.41
CA PRO A 69 -19.66 13.97 -2.16
C PRO A 69 -18.13 14.12 -2.14
N ALA A 70 -17.65 15.24 -1.62
CA ALA A 70 -16.24 15.56 -1.62
C ALA A 70 -15.45 14.57 -0.74
N ALA A 71 -14.66 13.70 -1.37
CA ALA A 71 -13.55 13.04 -0.69
C ALA A 71 -12.38 14.05 -0.50
N PRO A 72 -11.56 13.92 0.54
CA PRO A 72 -10.39 14.77 0.72
C PRO A 72 -9.45 14.66 -0.50
N ALA A 73 -8.98 15.80 -1.01
CA ALA A 73 -7.90 15.84 -1.99
C ALA A 73 -6.58 15.48 -1.30
N VAL A 74 -5.72 14.73 -2.00
CA VAL A 74 -4.46 14.24 -1.43
C VAL A 74 -3.25 14.97 -2.02
N ALA A 75 -3.31 15.39 -3.29
CA ALA A 75 -2.28 16.23 -3.91
C ALA A 75 -2.89 17.43 -4.65
N ARG A 76 -2.61 18.64 -4.16
CA ARG A 76 -2.97 19.90 -4.84
C ARG A 76 -1.86 20.32 -5.80
N ILE A 77 -2.17 20.32 -7.09
CA ILE A 77 -1.22 20.52 -8.18
C ILE A 77 -1.43 21.92 -8.77
N THR A 78 -0.36 22.71 -8.71
CA THR A 78 -0.33 24.08 -9.23
C THR A 78 0.57 24.18 -10.46
N ALA A 79 0.42 25.23 -11.27
CA ALA A 79 1.25 25.41 -12.46
C ALA A 79 2.74 25.59 -12.10
N ALA A 80 3.00 26.29 -10.99
CA ALA A 80 4.35 26.61 -10.53
C ALA A 80 5.20 25.37 -10.20
N LYS A 81 4.58 24.30 -9.70
CA LYS A 81 5.26 23.05 -9.30
C LYS A 81 4.94 21.86 -10.18
N LEU A 82 4.30 22.08 -11.33
CA LEU A 82 3.79 21.00 -12.18
C LEU A 82 4.86 19.97 -12.55
N LYS A 83 6.07 20.41 -12.93
CA LYS A 83 7.17 19.51 -13.31
C LYS A 83 7.60 18.59 -12.18
N GLU A 84 7.71 19.14 -10.97
CA GLU A 84 8.11 18.41 -9.77
C GLU A 84 7.03 17.39 -9.37
N PHE A 85 5.74 17.80 -9.40
CA PHE A 85 4.63 16.89 -9.15
C PHE A 85 4.59 15.75 -10.16
N VAL A 86 4.74 16.03 -11.46
CA VAL A 86 4.73 14.99 -12.50
C VAL A 86 5.91 14.05 -12.31
N ALA A 87 7.10 14.55 -11.97
CA ALA A 87 8.25 13.71 -11.69
C ALA A 87 7.97 12.74 -10.53
N ASP A 88 7.42 13.23 -9.42
CA ASP A 88 7.07 12.41 -8.26
C ASP A 88 5.92 11.43 -8.53
N LEU A 89 4.85 11.88 -9.21
CA LEU A 89 3.67 11.08 -9.51
C LEU A 89 3.94 9.94 -10.51
N ARG A 90 4.93 10.11 -11.40
CA ARG A 90 5.36 9.05 -12.33
C ARG A 90 6.16 7.96 -11.63
N ARG A 91 6.80 8.27 -10.50
CA ARG A 91 7.54 7.27 -9.72
C ARG A 91 6.53 6.34 -9.03
N PRO A 92 6.81 5.03 -8.95
CA PRO A 92 6.04 4.15 -8.08
C PRO A 92 6.04 4.65 -6.65
N ALA A 93 4.94 4.44 -5.92
CA ALA A 93 4.98 4.52 -4.48
C ALA A 93 5.87 3.39 -3.92
N THR A 94 6.53 3.64 -2.79
CA THR A 94 7.42 2.65 -2.17
C THR A 94 6.86 2.22 -0.82
N LEU A 95 6.66 0.91 -0.65
CA LEU A 95 6.44 0.29 0.66
C LEU A 95 7.75 -0.39 1.11
N VAL A 96 8.39 0.18 2.11
CA VAL A 96 9.60 -0.37 2.71
C VAL A 96 9.22 -1.49 3.67
N VAL A 97 9.81 -2.66 3.46
CA VAL A 97 9.56 -3.90 4.21
C VAL A 97 10.89 -4.57 4.58
N GLU A 98 10.90 -5.50 5.53
CA GLU A 98 12.12 -6.22 5.91
C GLU A 98 12.51 -7.25 4.85
N ASN A 99 11.54 -7.99 4.32
CA ASN A 99 11.76 -9.00 3.30
C ASN A 99 10.75 -8.90 2.17
N ARG A 100 11.21 -8.44 1.00
CA ARG A 100 10.37 -8.29 -0.20
C ARG A 100 9.58 -9.55 -0.59
N LEU A 101 10.10 -10.76 -0.32
CA LEU A 101 9.44 -12.00 -0.71
C LEU A 101 8.38 -12.44 0.31
N ALA A 102 8.69 -12.38 1.61
CA ALA A 102 7.76 -12.81 2.65
C ALA A 102 6.67 -11.74 2.89
N ASP A 103 7.11 -10.53 3.21
CA ASP A 103 6.28 -9.37 3.55
C ASP A 103 5.49 -8.91 2.33
N GLY A 104 6.14 -8.92 1.16
CA GLY A 104 5.46 -8.62 -0.10
C GLY A 104 4.42 -9.68 -0.48
N GLY A 105 4.62 -10.95 -0.09
CA GLY A 105 3.62 -12.00 -0.22
C GLY A 105 2.43 -11.78 0.71
N PHE A 106 2.70 -11.36 1.96
CA PHE A 106 1.68 -11.00 2.94
C PHE A 106 0.78 -9.86 2.43
N VAL A 107 1.36 -8.73 2.01
CA VAL A 107 0.57 -7.57 1.51
C VAL A 107 -0.28 -7.94 0.30
N ARG A 108 0.25 -8.75 -0.63
CA ARG A 108 -0.51 -9.22 -1.80
C ARG A 108 -1.67 -10.11 -1.41
N ALA A 109 -1.45 -11.04 -0.48
CA ALA A 109 -2.48 -11.95 0.00
C ALA A 109 -3.60 -11.20 0.73
N VAL A 110 -3.25 -10.24 1.58
CA VAL A 110 -4.19 -9.35 2.28
C VAL A 110 -5.01 -8.54 1.28
N ALA A 111 -4.37 -7.83 0.35
CA ALA A 111 -5.07 -7.02 -0.65
C ALA A 111 -6.05 -7.87 -1.50
N ALA A 112 -5.64 -9.07 -1.92
CA ALA A 112 -6.51 -9.97 -2.67
C ALA A 112 -7.70 -10.48 -1.84
N ALA A 113 -7.47 -10.90 -0.59
CA ALA A 113 -8.49 -11.48 0.28
C ALA A 113 -9.56 -10.46 0.70
N LEU A 114 -9.17 -9.21 0.94
CA LEU A 114 -10.08 -8.11 1.29
C LEU A 114 -10.69 -7.41 0.06
N GLY A 115 -10.44 -7.90 -1.16
CA GLY A 115 -11.03 -7.34 -2.38
C GLY A 115 -10.48 -5.94 -2.76
N ASP A 116 -9.28 -5.59 -2.31
CA ASP A 116 -8.65 -4.30 -2.63
C ASP A 116 -8.01 -4.33 -4.02
N HIS A 117 -8.86 -4.15 -5.03
CA HIS A 117 -8.46 -4.18 -6.43
C HIS A 117 -7.39 -3.14 -6.78
N ARG A 118 -7.37 -1.98 -6.11
CA ARG A 118 -6.41 -0.93 -6.40
C ARG A 118 -5.00 -1.34 -5.98
N VAL A 119 -4.84 -1.89 -4.78
CA VAL A 119 -3.53 -2.37 -4.31
C VAL A 119 -3.07 -3.58 -5.12
N VAL A 120 -3.99 -4.49 -5.47
CA VAL A 120 -3.69 -5.63 -6.36
C VAL A 120 -3.19 -5.16 -7.73
N GLU A 121 -3.88 -4.22 -8.37
CA GLU A 121 -3.46 -3.66 -9.67
C GLU A 121 -2.12 -2.92 -9.56
N ALA A 122 -1.95 -2.10 -8.51
CA ALA A 122 -0.72 -1.35 -8.29
C ALA A 122 0.53 -2.25 -8.15
N LEU A 123 0.35 -3.44 -7.56
CA LEU A 123 1.39 -4.43 -7.37
C LEU A 123 1.58 -5.39 -8.57
N ALA A 124 0.74 -5.28 -9.61
CA ALA A 124 0.80 -6.16 -10.76
C ALA A 124 2.09 -5.93 -11.59
N PRO A 125 2.73 -6.99 -12.13
CA PRO A 125 4.02 -6.85 -12.84
C PRO A 125 4.04 -5.87 -14.01
N GLY A 126 2.91 -5.62 -14.67
CA GLY A 126 2.79 -4.70 -15.81
C GLY A 126 2.42 -3.26 -15.45
N ARG A 127 2.08 -2.97 -14.19
CA ARG A 127 1.73 -1.62 -13.71
C ARG A 127 2.82 -1.05 -12.82
N GLN A 128 3.17 -1.79 -11.77
CA GLN A 128 4.21 -1.41 -10.79
C GLN A 128 4.01 0.00 -10.21
N TRP A 129 2.77 0.39 -9.92
CA TRP A 129 2.47 1.66 -9.27
C TRP A 129 2.86 1.66 -7.78
N LEU A 130 2.98 0.47 -7.18
CA LEU A 130 3.53 0.22 -5.86
C LEU A 130 4.71 -0.75 -5.97
N CYS A 131 5.82 -0.41 -5.35
CA CYS A 131 7.02 -1.22 -5.29
C CYS A 131 7.41 -1.53 -3.84
N PHE A 132 8.02 -2.70 -3.63
CA PHE A 132 8.63 -3.05 -2.35
C PHE A 132 10.10 -2.67 -2.37
N SER A 133 10.54 -1.91 -1.38
CA SER A 133 11.96 -1.69 -1.09
C SER A 133 12.33 -2.44 0.19
N HIS A 134 13.55 -2.95 0.29
CA HIS A 134 13.98 -3.70 1.47
C HIS A 134 15.47 -3.47 1.77
N GLY A 135 15.79 -3.29 3.05
CA GLY A 135 17.16 -3.31 3.56
C GLY A 135 17.55 -4.76 3.84
N GLY A 136 18.84 -5.11 3.85
CA GLY A 136 19.31 -6.47 4.13
C GLY A 136 19.01 -7.00 5.55
N GLY A 137 18.07 -6.39 6.27
CA GLY A 137 17.62 -6.68 7.64
C GLY A 137 16.86 -5.49 8.21
N SER A 138 16.18 -5.68 9.35
CA SER A 138 15.37 -4.63 9.98
C SER A 138 16.16 -3.46 10.59
N GLY A 139 17.48 -3.56 10.66
CA GLY A 139 18.37 -2.52 11.21
C GLY A 139 18.43 -1.26 10.34
N ASP A 140 18.43 -1.45 9.02
CA ASP A 140 18.69 -0.40 8.02
C ASP A 140 17.40 0.22 7.44
N ILE A 141 16.22 -0.22 7.93
CA ILE A 141 14.93 0.25 7.41
C ILE A 141 14.77 1.77 7.56
N PRO A 142 15.09 2.41 8.71
CA PRO A 142 14.93 3.86 8.83
C PRO A 142 15.78 4.65 7.84
N GLU A 143 17.04 4.27 7.65
CA GLU A 143 17.97 4.89 6.72
C GLU A 143 17.49 4.70 5.26
N LEU A 144 17.11 3.47 4.90
CA LEU A 144 16.54 3.19 3.58
C LEU A 144 15.25 3.98 3.33
N ALA A 145 14.37 4.09 4.33
CA ALA A 145 13.15 4.87 4.21
C ALA A 145 13.45 6.36 4.01
N GLY A 146 14.51 6.88 4.65
CA GLY A 146 15.02 8.22 4.42
C GLY A 146 15.54 8.42 2.98
N ASP A 147 16.30 7.48 2.45
CA ASP A 147 16.80 7.51 1.08
C ASP A 147 15.66 7.46 0.04
N GLU A 148 14.70 6.56 0.22
CA GLU A 148 13.50 6.45 -0.62
C GLU A 148 12.68 7.75 -0.58
N ARG A 149 12.54 8.35 0.61
CA ARG A 149 11.85 9.64 0.80
C ARG A 149 12.59 10.77 0.09
N ALA A 150 13.92 10.81 0.18
CA ALA A 150 14.74 11.88 -0.40
C ALA A 150 14.65 11.94 -1.93
N ALA A 151 14.23 10.85 -2.57
CA ALA A 151 14.02 10.82 -4.01
C ALA A 151 12.71 11.53 -4.44
N PHE A 152 11.79 11.84 -3.52
CA PHE A 152 10.58 12.63 -3.78
C PHE A 152 10.79 14.10 -3.42
N THR A 153 10.29 15.01 -4.24
CA THR A 153 10.55 16.46 -4.08
C THR A 153 9.40 17.17 -3.36
N VAL A 154 8.18 16.98 -3.84
CA VAL A 154 6.97 17.69 -3.39
C VAL A 154 5.97 16.71 -2.81
N LEU A 155 5.85 15.53 -3.40
CA LEU A 155 4.85 14.54 -3.02
C LEU A 155 5.52 13.23 -2.60
N VAL A 156 5.74 13.08 -1.29
CA VAL A 156 6.33 11.87 -0.71
C VAL A 156 5.32 10.72 -0.76
N ARG A 157 5.70 9.62 -1.42
CA ARG A 157 4.87 8.41 -1.56
C ARG A 157 5.60 7.18 -1.02
N VAL A 158 6.06 7.30 0.22
CA VAL A 158 6.81 6.26 0.93
C VAL A 158 6.04 5.87 2.19
N ALA A 159 5.88 4.56 2.41
CA ALA A 159 5.40 4.01 3.66
C ALA A 159 6.32 2.89 4.15
N VAL A 160 6.22 2.56 5.44
CA VAL A 160 7.02 1.49 6.06
C VAL A 160 6.10 0.53 6.82
N LEU A 161 6.35 -0.77 6.69
CA LEU A 161 5.68 -1.83 7.46
C LEU A 161 6.70 -2.56 8.33
N PHE A 162 6.41 -2.69 9.63
CA PHE A 162 7.21 -3.42 10.59
C PHE A 162 6.41 -4.52 11.29
N ASP A 163 7.07 -5.67 11.49
CA ASP A 163 6.72 -6.59 12.56
C ASP A 163 6.91 -5.91 13.93
N SER A 164 6.10 -6.28 14.93
CA SER A 164 6.18 -5.66 16.26
C SER A 164 7.26 -6.26 17.15
N ASP A 165 7.60 -7.52 16.89
CA ASP A 165 8.45 -8.36 17.73
C ASP A 165 7.99 -8.44 19.20
N ARG A 166 6.72 -8.13 19.48
CA ARG A 166 6.15 -8.17 20.84
C ARG A 166 6.05 -9.60 21.34
N GLU A 167 6.40 -9.80 22.60
CA GLU A 167 6.24 -11.09 23.30
C GLU A 167 4.85 -11.23 23.95
N HIS A 168 4.16 -10.10 24.16
CA HIS A 168 2.78 -10.02 24.65
C HIS A 168 2.20 -8.63 24.36
N ALA A 169 0.88 -8.46 24.52
CA ALA A 169 0.18 -7.20 24.20
C ALA A 169 0.73 -5.95 24.90
N ALA A 170 1.07 -6.07 26.18
CA ALA A 170 1.63 -4.96 26.96
C ALA A 170 3.12 -4.67 26.67
N HIS A 171 3.80 -5.49 25.86
CA HIS A 171 5.22 -5.30 25.57
C HIS A 171 5.35 -4.15 24.56
N PRO A 172 6.17 -3.11 24.81
CA PRO A 172 6.28 -1.97 23.89
C PRO A 172 6.70 -2.41 22.49
N GLY A 173 7.59 -3.40 22.38
CA GLY A 173 8.06 -3.94 21.10
C GLY A 173 9.37 -3.29 20.69
N ARG A 174 10.25 -4.05 20.06
CA ARG A 174 11.65 -3.62 19.81
C ARG A 174 11.76 -2.61 18.67
N ASN A 175 10.72 -2.51 17.84
CA ASN A 175 10.73 -1.68 16.63
C ASN A 175 10.10 -0.29 16.85
N GLN A 176 9.66 0.09 18.07
CA GLN A 176 9.11 1.43 18.32
C GLN A 176 10.11 2.55 18.01
N ASP A 177 11.37 2.41 18.42
CA ASP A 177 12.42 3.39 18.13
C ASP A 177 12.65 3.54 16.62
N LYS A 178 12.54 2.44 15.86
CA LYS A 178 12.67 2.45 14.40
C LYS A 178 11.52 3.17 13.73
N VAL A 179 10.30 2.98 14.24
CA VAL A 179 9.11 3.72 13.80
C VAL A 179 9.33 5.23 13.98
N GLN A 180 9.83 5.65 15.14
CA GLN A 180 10.12 7.05 15.39
C GLN A 180 11.21 7.58 14.45
N LYS A 181 12.31 6.85 14.25
CA LYS A 181 13.37 7.23 13.30
C LYS A 181 12.86 7.37 11.86
N CYS A 182 11.96 6.50 11.40
CA CYS A 182 11.35 6.64 10.08
C CYS A 182 10.56 7.95 9.94
N ARG A 183 9.81 8.31 11.00
CA ARG A 183 9.07 9.59 11.06
C ARG A 183 10.00 10.79 11.10
N ASP A 184 11.09 10.70 11.86
CA ASP A 184 12.12 11.74 11.92
C ASP A 184 12.81 11.93 10.56
N ASN A 185 12.91 10.87 9.76
CA ASN A 185 13.36 10.91 8.36
C ASN A 185 12.29 11.42 7.38
N GLY A 186 11.15 11.90 7.87
CA GLY A 186 10.09 12.53 7.08
C GLY A 186 9.12 11.55 6.41
N VAL A 187 9.07 10.29 6.86
CA VAL A 187 8.07 9.31 6.39
C VAL A 187 6.85 9.35 7.30
N ALA A 188 5.74 9.88 6.78
CA ALA A 188 4.50 10.03 7.55
C ALA A 188 3.80 8.69 7.81
N GLU A 189 3.85 7.79 6.84
CA GLU A 189 3.11 6.53 6.84
C GLU A 189 3.99 5.38 7.35
N VAL A 190 3.84 5.04 8.62
CA VAL A 190 4.57 3.93 9.24
C VAL A 190 3.59 3.07 10.03
N HIS A 191 3.46 1.80 9.64
CA HIS A 191 2.60 0.83 10.29
C HIS A 191 3.43 -0.21 11.04
N LEU A 192 3.17 -0.34 12.33
CA LEU A 192 3.72 -1.38 13.20
C LEU A 192 2.58 -2.34 13.51
N LEU A 193 2.75 -3.61 13.12
CA LEU A 193 1.73 -4.63 13.37
C LEU A 193 1.40 -4.73 14.88
N ALA A 194 0.18 -5.10 15.21
CA ALA A 194 -0.28 -5.27 16.60
C ALA A 194 0.16 -6.61 17.16
N TRP A 195 0.14 -7.66 16.33
CA TRP A 195 0.68 -8.98 16.62
C TRP A 195 2.18 -9.02 16.35
N ARG A 196 2.83 -10.08 16.81
CA ARG A 196 4.30 -10.19 16.84
C ARG A 196 4.92 -10.02 15.46
N MET A 197 4.44 -10.78 14.48
CA MET A 197 5.01 -10.88 13.14
C MET A 197 3.93 -11.23 12.12
N MET A 198 4.16 -10.95 10.84
CA MET A 198 3.20 -11.24 9.76
C MET A 198 2.75 -12.71 9.72
N GLU A 199 3.59 -13.65 10.14
CA GLU A 199 3.20 -15.06 10.24
C GLU A 199 2.03 -15.28 11.18
N ASN A 200 1.87 -14.47 12.24
CA ASN A 200 0.73 -14.59 13.13
C ASN A 200 -0.58 -14.32 12.39
N TYR A 201 -0.56 -13.44 11.39
CA TYR A 201 -1.68 -13.07 10.52
C TYR A 201 -1.97 -14.10 9.42
N ALA A 202 -1.19 -15.18 9.28
CA ALA A 202 -1.44 -16.18 8.24
C ALA A 202 -2.67 -17.04 8.57
N PRO A 203 -3.74 -17.03 7.75
CA PRO A 203 -4.92 -17.85 7.99
C PRO A 203 -4.64 -19.35 8.02
N PHE A 204 -5.52 -20.15 8.62
CA PHE A 204 -5.33 -21.60 8.70
C PHE A 204 -5.22 -22.33 7.35
N PRO A 205 -5.94 -21.92 6.27
CA PRO A 205 -5.71 -22.50 4.95
C PRO A 205 -4.25 -22.43 4.47
N ILE A 206 -3.52 -21.37 4.83
CA ILE A 206 -2.08 -21.25 4.53
C ILE A 206 -1.28 -22.35 5.26
N TRP A 207 -1.55 -22.55 6.54
CA TRP A 207 -0.84 -23.54 7.34
C TRP A 207 -1.17 -24.97 6.89
N HIS A 208 -2.42 -25.25 6.56
CA HIS A 208 -2.84 -26.52 5.95
C HIS A 208 -2.14 -26.77 4.61
N HIS A 209 -1.96 -25.73 3.79
CA HIS A 209 -1.23 -25.82 2.53
C HIS A 209 0.26 -26.17 2.74
N HIS A 210 0.94 -25.55 3.71
CA HIS A 210 2.36 -25.84 3.99
C HIS A 210 2.59 -27.16 4.72
N PHE A 211 1.61 -27.60 5.51
CA PHE A 211 1.72 -28.78 6.38
C PHE A 211 0.62 -29.83 6.11
N PRO A 212 0.45 -30.29 4.86
CA PRO A 212 -0.68 -31.16 4.48
C PRO A 212 -0.63 -32.55 5.16
N TYR A 213 0.55 -32.97 5.62
CA TYR A 213 0.76 -34.25 6.33
C TYR A 213 0.83 -34.09 7.85
N ARG A 214 0.56 -32.89 8.38
CA ARG A 214 0.58 -32.57 9.82
C ARG A 214 -0.65 -31.74 10.23
N PRO A 215 -1.88 -32.14 9.83
CA PRO A 215 -3.08 -31.37 10.18
C PRO A 215 -3.25 -31.21 11.70
N GLU A 216 -2.78 -32.16 12.49
CA GLU A 216 -2.82 -32.11 13.96
C GLU A 216 -2.10 -30.88 14.52
N HIS A 217 -1.00 -30.45 13.91
CA HIS A 217 -0.30 -29.23 14.33
C HIS A 217 -1.11 -27.99 13.95
N VAL A 218 -1.76 -27.97 12.80
CA VAL A 218 -2.58 -26.81 12.42
C VAL A 218 -3.81 -26.70 13.34
N ASP A 219 -4.40 -27.82 13.73
CA ASP A 219 -5.50 -27.87 14.69
C ASP A 219 -5.06 -27.44 16.10
N GLU A 220 -3.87 -27.86 16.55
CA GLU A 220 -3.27 -27.35 17.79
C GLU A 220 -3.09 -25.83 17.75
N LEU A 221 -2.58 -25.28 16.63
CA LEU A 221 -2.42 -23.84 16.44
C LEU A 221 -3.78 -23.12 16.45
N ARG A 222 -4.81 -23.73 15.86
CA ARG A 222 -6.19 -23.21 15.84
C ARG A 222 -6.84 -23.18 17.22
N ALA A 223 -6.50 -24.14 18.07
CA ALA A 223 -6.99 -24.19 19.44
C ALA A 223 -6.33 -23.14 20.37
N ILE A 224 -5.28 -22.44 19.93
CA ILE A 224 -4.65 -21.38 20.72
C ILE A 224 -5.56 -20.14 20.72
N GLU A 225 -5.82 -19.58 21.90
CA GLU A 225 -6.54 -18.32 22.05
C GLU A 225 -5.95 -17.24 21.14
N PRO A 226 -6.77 -16.46 20.39
CA PRO A 226 -6.31 -15.43 19.47
C PRO A 226 -5.25 -14.49 20.04
N THR A 227 -5.43 -14.00 21.28
CA THR A 227 -4.49 -13.07 21.92
C THR A 227 -3.12 -13.73 22.11
N ARG A 228 -3.09 -14.97 22.61
CA ARG A 228 -1.85 -15.75 22.78
C ARG A 228 -1.22 -16.12 21.44
N ARG A 229 -2.03 -16.50 20.45
CA ARG A 229 -1.57 -16.78 19.10
C ARG A 229 -0.88 -15.56 18.50
N GLY A 230 -1.44 -14.37 18.66
CA GLY A 230 -0.90 -13.13 18.11
C GLY A 230 0.54 -12.82 18.55
N TYR A 231 0.94 -13.28 19.74
CA TYR A 231 2.30 -13.05 20.26
C TYR A 231 3.20 -14.29 20.26
N LEU A 232 2.69 -15.41 19.76
CA LEU A 232 3.43 -16.66 19.67
C LEU A 232 4.56 -16.53 18.64
N HIS A 233 5.78 -16.94 19.00
CA HIS A 233 6.88 -17.05 18.04
C HIS A 233 6.69 -18.27 17.14
N LEU A 234 5.85 -18.13 16.10
CA LEU A 234 5.44 -19.26 15.25
C LEU A 234 6.61 -20.01 14.62
N LYS A 235 7.70 -19.31 14.31
CA LYS A 235 8.90 -19.95 13.78
C LYS A 235 9.49 -20.98 14.73
N ASP A 236 9.45 -20.73 16.03
CA ASP A 236 10.02 -21.63 17.02
C ASP A 236 9.00 -22.70 17.41
N TRP A 237 7.73 -22.31 17.52
CA TRP A 237 6.61 -23.23 17.75
C TRP A 237 6.55 -24.37 16.72
N PHE A 238 6.77 -24.07 15.43
CA PHE A 238 6.84 -25.10 14.37
C PHE A 238 8.16 -25.89 14.40
N LYS A 239 9.30 -25.27 14.72
CA LYS A 239 10.60 -25.98 14.84
C LYS A 239 10.58 -27.03 15.94
N GLU A 240 10.00 -26.71 17.09
CA GLU A 240 9.83 -27.66 18.22
C GLU A 240 9.03 -28.89 17.81
N ARG A 241 8.08 -28.71 16.88
CA ARG A 241 7.26 -29.76 16.25
C ARG A 241 7.91 -30.40 15.03
N ARG A 242 9.22 -30.18 14.82
CA ARG A 242 10.01 -30.70 13.68
C ARG A 242 9.43 -30.30 12.32
N CYS A 243 8.74 -29.17 12.25
CA CYS A 243 8.21 -28.60 11.02
C CYS A 243 9.18 -27.51 10.51
N ARG A 244 9.57 -27.61 9.24
CA ARG A 244 10.39 -26.57 8.61
C ARG A 244 9.49 -25.40 8.24
N VAL A 245 9.68 -24.26 8.87
CA VAL A 245 8.93 -23.04 8.55
C VAL A 245 9.15 -22.66 7.09
N PRO A 246 8.08 -22.41 6.31
CA PRO A 246 8.22 -21.97 4.93
C PRO A 246 8.91 -20.61 4.87
N LYS A 247 9.79 -20.42 3.88
CA LYS A 247 10.40 -19.11 3.61
C LYS A 247 9.38 -18.10 3.05
N LYS A 248 8.36 -18.61 2.36
CA LYS A 248 7.24 -17.85 1.80
C LYS A 248 5.98 -18.32 2.51
N VAL A 249 5.59 -17.59 3.54
CA VAL A 249 4.42 -17.96 4.35
C VAL A 249 3.14 -17.79 3.55
N PHE A 250 3.04 -16.76 2.71
CA PHE A 250 1.88 -16.49 1.87
C PHE A 250 2.15 -16.92 0.42
N PRO A 251 1.82 -18.17 0.03
CA PRO A 251 2.01 -18.64 -1.33
C PRO A 251 0.92 -18.06 -2.25
N ALA A 252 1.25 -17.84 -3.52
CA ALA A 252 0.37 -17.15 -4.46
C ALA A 252 -0.78 -18.02 -5.02
N ASP A 253 -0.71 -19.33 -4.82
CA ASP A 253 -1.67 -20.32 -5.30
C ASP A 253 -2.77 -20.66 -4.28
N VAL A 254 -2.72 -20.08 -3.08
CA VAL A 254 -3.79 -20.19 -2.07
C VAL A 254 -4.71 -18.98 -2.21
N ALA A 255 -5.93 -19.21 -2.67
CA ALA A 255 -6.98 -18.20 -2.67
C ALA A 255 -7.51 -18.02 -1.25
N LEU A 256 -7.39 -16.80 -0.73
CA LEU A 256 -7.87 -16.41 0.59
C LEU A 256 -9.04 -15.44 0.46
N THR A 257 -9.85 -15.39 1.50
CA THR A 257 -11.02 -14.53 1.65
C THR A 257 -10.90 -13.72 2.94
N GLU A 258 -11.70 -12.67 3.09
CA GLU A 258 -11.78 -11.91 4.34
C GLU A 258 -12.16 -12.80 5.54
N ASP A 259 -13.04 -13.79 5.34
CA ASP A 259 -13.48 -14.74 6.37
C ASP A 259 -12.32 -15.59 6.92
N ASP A 260 -11.34 -15.94 6.07
CA ASP A 260 -10.15 -16.68 6.50
C ASP A 260 -9.31 -15.87 7.51
N PHE A 261 -9.25 -14.55 7.33
CA PHE A 261 -8.60 -13.64 8.28
C PHE A 261 -9.48 -13.35 9.49
N ALA A 262 -10.81 -13.30 9.33
CA ALA A 262 -11.75 -13.11 10.43
C ALA A 262 -11.70 -14.27 11.44
N GLU A 263 -11.37 -15.49 11.00
CA GLU A 263 -11.15 -16.66 11.88
C GLU A 263 -10.01 -16.42 12.89
N LEU A 264 -9.10 -15.49 12.62
CA LEU A 264 -7.99 -15.15 13.50
C LEU A 264 -8.41 -14.24 14.67
N GLY A 265 -9.53 -13.53 14.54
CA GLY A 265 -10.07 -12.62 15.55
C GLY A 265 -10.65 -11.34 14.95
N PRO A 266 -11.57 -10.66 15.68
CA PRO A 266 -12.31 -9.51 15.15
C PRO A 266 -11.42 -8.29 14.83
N ASP A 267 -10.32 -8.11 15.57
CA ASP A 267 -9.43 -6.96 15.40
C ASP A 267 -8.47 -7.13 14.20
N VAL A 268 -8.28 -8.36 13.73
CA VAL A 268 -7.32 -8.67 12.65
C VAL A 268 -7.75 -8.02 11.34
N VAL A 269 -9.00 -8.20 10.94
CA VAL A 269 -9.52 -7.61 9.69
C VAL A 269 -9.48 -6.08 9.74
N ALA A 270 -9.80 -5.49 10.90
CA ALA A 270 -9.75 -4.05 11.08
C ALA A 270 -8.32 -3.50 10.89
N GLU A 271 -7.33 -4.13 11.52
CA GLU A 271 -5.93 -3.74 11.35
C GLU A 271 -5.44 -3.92 9.90
N LEU A 272 -5.79 -5.03 9.25
CA LEU A 272 -5.42 -5.26 7.86
C LEU A 272 -6.04 -4.22 6.92
N ARG A 273 -7.25 -3.74 7.21
CA ARG A 273 -7.86 -2.61 6.49
C ARG A 273 -7.11 -1.31 6.76
N GLU A 274 -6.63 -1.06 7.97
CA GLU A 274 -5.79 0.11 8.28
C GLU A 274 -4.43 0.05 7.56
N LEU A 275 -3.82 -1.13 7.45
CA LEU A 275 -2.63 -1.36 6.63
C LEU A 275 -2.89 -1.00 5.16
N LEU A 276 -3.99 -1.50 4.59
CA LEU A 276 -4.37 -1.14 3.22
C LEU A 276 -4.68 0.35 3.07
N ALA A 277 -5.38 0.96 4.03
CA ALA A 277 -5.65 2.39 4.04
C ALA A 277 -4.37 3.24 4.06
N MET A 278 -3.34 2.80 4.80
CA MET A 278 -2.00 3.41 4.75
C MET A 278 -1.40 3.34 3.34
N ILE A 279 -1.50 2.17 2.69
CA ILE A 279 -1.00 2.01 1.32
C ILE A 279 -1.78 2.92 0.35
N HIS A 280 -3.09 3.08 0.52
CA HIS A 280 -3.90 4.03 -0.27
C HIS A 280 -3.48 5.49 -0.10
N ARG A 281 -2.94 5.89 1.05
CA ARG A 281 -2.48 7.27 1.26
C ARG A 281 -1.21 7.59 0.46
N ILE A 282 -0.38 6.59 0.16
CA ILE A 282 0.80 6.76 -0.70
C ILE A 282 0.53 6.42 -2.16
N LEU A 283 -0.51 5.64 -2.46
CA LEU A 283 -0.91 5.30 -3.82
C LEU A 283 -1.63 6.45 -4.49
#